data_AF-A0A7S4J5Z9-F1
#
_entry.id   AF-A0A7S4J5Z9-F1
#
_cell.length_a   1.000
_cell.length_b   1.000
_cell.length_c   1.000
_cell.angle_alpha   90.00
_cell.angle_beta   90.00
_cell.angle_gamma   90.00
#
_symmetry.space_group_name_H-M   'P 1'
#
loop_
_entity.id
_entity.type
_entity.pdbx_description
1 polymer ?
#
loop_
_entity_poly.entity_id
_entity_poly.type
_entity_poly.pdbx_seq_one_letter_code
_entity_poly.pdbx_strand_id
1 'polypeptide(L)'
;AIAPGRPIVVVAKHLCGRASDYALRAVAAAENDPNGPPAAVVLGTCCHHRCEWQAYPGRDYLEELRCGDSRDDFGRLCRLSSRGVDASDLSPRADAGRRAKDLLDEGRASYLRGLGYTA
;
A
#
# COMPACT_ATOMS: atom_id res chain seq x y z
N ALA A 1 -16.39 -2.62 -21.70
CA ALA A 1 -15.82 -3.89 -21.23
C ALA A 1 -14.38 -4.00 -21.75
N ILE A 2 -13.46 -4.56 -20.96
CA ILE A 2 -12.10 -4.84 -21.42
C ILE A 2 -12.20 -5.98 -22.45
N ALA A 3 -11.56 -5.83 -23.62
CA ALA A 3 -11.58 -6.88 -24.64
C ALA A 3 -10.85 -8.14 -24.13
N PRO A 4 -11.39 -9.34 -24.35
CA PRO A 4 -10.76 -10.59 -23.90
C PRO A 4 -9.32 -10.73 -24.42
N GLY A 5 -8.43 -11.26 -23.58
CA GLY A 5 -7.04 -11.56 -23.94
C GLY A 5 -6.12 -10.35 -24.07
N ARG A 6 -6.57 -9.14 -23.72
CA ARG A 6 -5.68 -7.96 -23.63
C ARG A 6 -5.11 -7.83 -22.22
N PRO A 7 -3.81 -7.49 -22.08
CA PRO A 7 -3.21 -7.25 -20.77
C PRO A 7 -3.91 -6.07 -20.08
N ILE A 8 -4.22 -6.24 -18.80
CA ILE A 8 -4.88 -5.23 -17.97
C ILE A 8 -3.82 -4.52 -17.13
N VAL A 9 -3.89 -3.19 -17.05
CA VAL A 9 -3.03 -2.40 -16.15
C VAL A 9 -3.90 -1.56 -15.24
N VAL A 10 -3.65 -1.63 -13.93
CA VAL A 10 -4.35 -0.83 -12.93
C VAL A 10 -3.53 0.41 -12.60
N VAL A 11 -4.10 1.60 -12.77
CA VAL A 11 -3.41 2.88 -12.51
C VAL A 11 -4.25 3.78 -11.61
N ALA A 12 -3.63 4.35 -10.58
CA ALA A 12 -4.24 5.40 -9.76
C ALA A 12 -3.19 6.40 -9.25
N LYS A 13 -3.56 7.68 -9.12
CA LYS A 13 -2.62 8.77 -8.75
C LYS A 13 -2.65 9.21 -7.28
N HIS A 14 -3.83 9.35 -6.69
CA HIS A 14 -4.00 9.77 -5.29
C HIS A 14 -4.95 8.80 -4.63
N LEU A 15 -4.56 7.53 -4.63
CA LEU A 15 -5.35 6.52 -3.98
C LEU A 15 -5.08 6.61 -2.47
N CYS A 16 -6.14 6.88 -1.72
CA CYS A 16 -6.05 7.40 -0.37
C CYS A 16 -6.30 6.33 0.69
N GLY A 17 -5.33 6.10 1.57
CA GLY A 17 -5.48 5.25 2.76
C GLY A 17 -6.08 3.88 2.41
N ARG A 18 -7.19 3.53 3.06
CA ARG A 18 -7.90 2.27 2.83
C ARG A 18 -8.33 2.02 1.37
N ALA A 19 -8.50 3.06 0.55
CA ALA A 19 -8.86 2.87 -0.86
C ALA A 19 -7.74 2.17 -1.64
N SER A 20 -6.48 2.46 -1.29
CA SER A 20 -5.31 1.77 -1.86
C SER A 20 -5.31 0.32 -1.46
N ASP A 21 -5.60 0.07 -0.19
CA ASP A 21 -5.63 -1.27 0.39
C ASP A 21 -6.76 -2.12 -0.24
N TYR A 22 -7.94 -1.53 -0.47
CA TYR A 22 -9.02 -2.21 -1.19
C TYR A 22 -8.71 -2.45 -2.67
N ALA A 23 -8.03 -1.52 -3.35
CA ALA A 23 -7.61 -1.75 -4.73
C ALA A 23 -6.63 -2.92 -4.84
N LEU A 24 -5.66 -3.03 -3.91
CA LEU A 24 -4.72 -4.16 -3.88
C LEU A 24 -5.42 -5.49 -3.57
N ARG A 25 -6.44 -5.49 -2.71
CA ARG A 25 -7.28 -6.68 -2.49
C ARG A 25 -8.12 -7.03 -3.71
N ALA A 26 -8.59 -6.05 -4.46
CA ALA A 26 -9.30 -6.29 -5.73
C ALA A 26 -8.36 -6.89 -6.79
N VAL A 27 -7.11 -6.43 -6.86
CA VAL A 27 -6.06 -7.06 -7.68
C VAL A 27 -5.88 -8.52 -7.26
N ALA A 28 -5.72 -8.80 -5.97
CA ALA A 28 -5.58 -10.16 -5.47
C ALA A 28 -6.80 -11.05 -5.80
N ALA A 29 -8.01 -10.51 -5.77
CA ALA A 29 -9.20 -11.24 -6.19
C ALA A 29 -9.20 -11.54 -7.70
N ALA A 30 -8.68 -10.61 -8.51
CA ALA A 30 -8.55 -10.75 -9.96
C ALA A 30 -7.46 -11.76 -10.39
N GLU A 31 -6.56 -12.20 -9.50
CA GLU A 31 -5.64 -13.32 -9.76
C GLU A 31 -6.36 -14.61 -10.14
N ASN A 32 -7.61 -14.76 -9.70
CA ASN A 32 -8.44 -15.92 -10.02
C ASN A 32 -9.44 -15.64 -11.18
N ASP A 33 -9.32 -14.50 -11.87
CA ASP A 33 -10.21 -14.13 -12.98
C ASP A 33 -9.90 -15.00 -14.22
N PRO A 34 -10.92 -15.58 -14.89
CA PRO A 34 -10.73 -16.34 -16.13
C PRO A 34 -10.08 -15.55 -17.28
N ASN A 35 -10.16 -14.21 -17.26
CA ASN A 35 -9.53 -13.32 -18.24
C ASN A 35 -8.07 -13.00 -17.89
N GLY A 36 -7.57 -13.53 -16.78
CA GLY A 36 -6.21 -13.35 -16.28
C GLY A 36 -6.05 -12.13 -15.36
N PRO A 37 -5.00 -12.14 -14.52
CA PRO A 37 -4.70 -11.04 -13.61
C PRO A 37 -4.30 -9.75 -14.33
N PRO A 38 -4.31 -8.61 -13.62
CA PRO A 38 -3.62 -7.42 -14.07
C PRO A 38 -2.14 -7.71 -14.37
N ALA A 39 -1.65 -7.31 -15.54
CA ALA A 39 -0.24 -7.42 -15.91
C ALA A 39 0.65 -6.44 -15.12
N ALA A 40 0.10 -5.32 -14.65
CA ALA A 40 0.82 -4.35 -13.84
C ALA A 40 -0.12 -3.50 -12.97
N VAL A 41 0.42 -3.00 -11.86
CA VAL A 41 -0.27 -2.14 -10.90
C VAL A 41 0.61 -0.93 -10.60
N VAL A 42 0.10 0.28 -10.83
CA VAL A 42 0.81 1.56 -10.61
C VAL A 42 -0.05 2.46 -9.74
N LEU A 43 0.32 2.61 -8.46
CA LEU A 43 -0.46 3.37 -7.48
C LEU A 43 0.37 4.49 -6.87
N GLY A 44 -0.08 5.74 -7.01
CA GLY A 44 0.35 6.86 -6.18
C GLY A 44 -0.44 6.86 -4.87
N THR A 45 0.18 6.35 -3.80
CA THR A 45 -0.36 6.40 -2.44
C THR A 45 -0.11 7.79 -1.83
N CYS A 46 -1.02 8.30 -0.99
CA CYS A 46 -0.84 9.65 -0.43
C CYS A 46 -1.37 9.84 1.01
N CYS A 47 -2.59 9.40 1.30
CA CYS A 47 -3.21 9.59 2.62
C CYS A 47 -2.96 8.41 3.55
N HIS A 48 -1.69 8.06 3.79
CA HIS A 48 -1.30 6.95 4.66
C HIS A 48 -1.86 7.06 6.10
N HIS A 49 -2.07 8.29 6.58
CA HIS A 49 -2.73 8.54 7.87
C HIS A 49 -4.20 8.09 7.93
N ARG A 50 -4.81 7.75 6.79
CA ARG A 50 -6.18 7.20 6.68
C ARG A 50 -6.22 5.69 6.41
N CYS A 51 -5.09 4.99 6.52
CA CYS A 51 -5.10 3.52 6.47
C CYS A 51 -5.82 2.94 7.68
N GLU A 52 -6.39 1.76 7.51
CA GLU A 52 -7.06 1.04 8.59
C GLU A 52 -6.46 -0.35 8.74
N TRP A 53 -6.25 -0.76 9.98
CA TRP A 53 -5.63 -2.04 10.31
C TRP A 53 -6.28 -3.22 9.58
N GLN A 54 -7.62 -3.26 9.54
CA GLN A 54 -8.33 -4.37 8.91
C GLN A 54 -8.24 -4.39 7.39
N ALA A 55 -8.12 -3.22 6.77
CA ALA A 55 -8.01 -3.10 5.32
C ALA A 55 -6.57 -3.34 4.86
N TYR A 56 -5.59 -2.91 5.64
CA TYR A 56 -4.17 -2.95 5.27
C TYR A 56 -3.71 -4.39 4.94
N PRO A 57 -3.13 -4.61 3.73
CA PRO A 57 -2.81 -5.96 3.28
C PRO A 57 -1.44 -6.45 3.77
N GLY A 58 -0.51 -5.54 4.07
CA GLY A 58 0.87 -5.86 4.46
C GLY A 58 1.08 -6.16 5.94
N ARG A 59 0.10 -6.78 6.63
CA ARG A 59 0.22 -7.02 8.08
C ARG A 59 1.33 -8.02 8.42
N ASP A 60 1.44 -9.09 7.64
CA ASP A 60 2.47 -10.12 7.82
C ASP A 60 3.89 -9.50 7.73
N TYR A 61 4.10 -8.55 6.81
CA TYR A 61 5.34 -7.79 6.70
C TYR A 61 5.65 -6.96 7.97
N LEU A 62 4.65 -6.31 8.55
CA LEU A 62 4.82 -5.54 9.79
C LEU A 62 5.11 -6.46 10.99
N GLU A 63 4.47 -7.63 11.03
CA GLU A 63 4.70 -8.68 12.03
C GLU A 63 6.13 -9.24 11.94
N GLU A 64 6.62 -9.53 10.73
CA GLU A 64 8.00 -9.98 10.49
C GLU A 64 9.04 -8.96 10.98
N LEU A 65 8.81 -7.67 10.72
CA LEU A 65 9.67 -6.58 11.20
C LEU A 65 9.52 -6.26 12.68
N ARG A 66 8.48 -6.77 13.35
CA ARG A 66 8.08 -6.41 14.71
C ARG A 66 7.92 -4.89 14.87
N CYS A 67 7.28 -4.26 13.88
CA CYS A 67 7.10 -2.81 13.83
C CYS A 67 5.73 -2.47 13.26
N GLY A 68 4.84 -1.90 14.10
CA GLY A 68 3.47 -1.63 13.67
C GLY A 68 2.60 -2.89 13.54
N ASP A 69 2.99 -3.96 14.23
CA ASP A 69 2.42 -5.32 14.23
C ASP A 69 1.16 -5.48 15.11
N SER A 70 0.80 -4.43 15.86
CA SER A 70 -0.46 -4.34 16.60
C SER A 70 -1.38 -3.27 16.02
N ARG A 71 -2.69 -3.35 16.26
CA ARG A 71 -3.65 -2.30 15.86
C ARG A 71 -3.23 -0.91 16.37
N ASP A 72 -2.74 -0.86 17.60
CA ASP A 72 -2.36 0.40 18.25
C ASP A 72 -1.08 0.97 17.65
N ASP A 73 -0.08 0.12 17.42
CA ASP A 73 1.20 0.52 16.82
C ASP A 73 1.04 0.88 15.35
N PHE A 74 0.23 0.13 14.60
CA PHE A 74 -0.18 0.50 13.25
C PHE A 74 -0.88 1.87 13.23
N GLY A 75 -1.77 2.13 14.20
CA GLY A 75 -2.41 3.43 14.35
C GLY A 75 -1.39 4.55 14.61
N ARG A 76 -0.34 4.29 15.40
CA ARG A 76 0.77 5.23 15.61
C ARG A 76 1.57 5.45 14.34
N LEU A 77 1.90 4.38 13.59
CA LEU A 77 2.60 4.42 12.31
C LEU A 77 1.83 5.27 11.29
N CYS A 78 0.52 5.05 11.16
CA CYS A 78 -0.36 5.86 10.32
C CYS A 78 -0.35 7.34 10.75
N ARG A 79 -0.45 7.64 12.05
CA ARG A 79 -0.36 9.02 12.54
C ARG A 79 1.00 9.66 12.23
N LEU A 80 2.10 8.92 12.38
CA LEU A 80 3.44 9.41 12.04
C LEU A 80 3.57 9.75 10.56
N SER A 81 2.97 8.94 9.67
CA SER A 81 2.99 9.17 8.22
C SER A 81 2.38 10.51 7.76
N SER A 82 1.59 11.17 8.62
CA SER A 82 1.08 12.54 8.34
C SER A 82 2.16 13.63 8.41
N ARG A 83 3.36 13.29 8.90
CA ARG A 83 4.54 14.19 8.94
C ARG A 83 5.32 14.04 7.63
N GLY A 84 6.15 15.03 7.27
CA GLY A 84 6.96 14.96 6.05
C GLY A 84 6.12 14.96 4.77
N VAL A 85 5.10 15.82 4.73
CA VAL A 85 4.29 16.12 3.53
C VAL A 85 4.95 17.18 2.65
N ASP A 86 5.78 18.03 3.26
CA ASP A 86 6.62 18.99 2.57
C ASP A 86 7.99 18.34 2.29
N ALA A 87 8.37 18.27 1.02
CA ALA A 87 9.64 17.70 0.59
C ALA A 87 10.85 18.57 0.99
N SER A 88 10.64 19.85 1.25
CA SER A 88 11.68 20.77 1.71
C SER A 88 11.94 20.72 3.21
N ASP A 89 11.05 20.10 3.99
CA ASP A 89 11.23 19.90 5.42
C ASP A 89 12.21 18.76 5.70
N LEU A 90 13.43 19.12 6.07
CA LEU A 90 14.53 18.21 6.40
C LEU A 90 14.60 17.89 7.90
N SER A 91 13.59 18.26 8.69
CA SER A 91 13.58 17.99 10.13
C SER A 91 13.51 16.49 10.42
N PRO A 92 14.03 16.04 11.58
CA PRO A 92 13.87 14.65 12.04
C PRO A 92 12.40 14.21 12.12
N ARG A 93 11.49 15.16 12.38
CA ARG A 93 10.05 14.92 12.42
C ARG A 93 9.50 14.56 11.04
N ALA A 94 9.90 15.31 10.00
CA ALA A 94 9.52 15.03 8.63
C ALA A 94 10.13 13.72 8.14
N ASP A 95 11.38 13.45 8.51
CA ASP A 95 12.06 12.20 8.17
C ASP A 95 11.35 10.97 8.72
N ALA A 96 10.99 10.99 10.01
CA ALA A 96 10.19 9.93 10.62
C ALA A 96 8.85 9.74 9.91
N GLY A 97 8.24 10.82 9.41
CA GLY A 97 7.01 10.76 8.63
C GLY A 97 7.17 10.12 7.26
N ARG A 98 8.28 10.39 6.56
CA ARG A 98 8.60 9.74 5.27
C ARG A 98 8.87 8.25 5.48
N ARG A 99 9.72 7.88 6.44
CA ARG A 99 9.98 6.47 6.80
C ARG A 99 8.71 5.71 7.17
N ALA A 100 7.78 6.35 7.87
CA ALA A 100 6.49 5.73 8.18
C ALA A 100 5.63 5.47 6.93
N LYS A 101 5.68 6.36 5.92
CA LYS A 101 5.05 6.10 4.61
C LYS A 101 5.74 4.94 3.89
N ASP A 102 7.07 4.94 3.88
CA ASP A 102 7.88 3.91 3.22
C ASP A 102 7.58 2.52 3.80
N LEU A 103 7.50 2.37 5.12
CA LEU A 103 7.11 1.11 5.76
C LEU A 103 5.72 0.63 5.32
N LEU A 104 4.75 1.56 5.24
CA LEU A 104 3.39 1.23 4.83
C LEU A 104 3.33 0.85 3.34
N ASP A 105 4.13 1.48 2.49
CA ASP A 105 4.20 1.16 1.07
C ASP A 105 4.99 -0.13 0.82
N GLU A 106 6.05 -0.38 1.57
CA GLU A 106 6.81 -1.64 1.47
C GLU A 106 5.97 -2.83 1.91
N GLY A 107 5.12 -2.70 2.93
CA GLY A 107 4.18 -3.77 3.27
C GLY A 107 3.14 -4.02 2.16
N ARG A 108 2.74 -3.00 1.39
CA ARG A 108 1.91 -3.18 0.19
C ARG A 108 2.68 -3.85 -0.95
N ALA A 109 3.94 -3.49 -1.14
CA ALA A 109 4.81 -4.10 -2.13
C ALA A 109 5.07 -5.58 -1.78
N SER A 110 5.37 -5.89 -0.51
CA SER A 110 5.52 -7.25 0.00
C SER A 110 4.28 -8.10 -0.27
N TYR A 111 3.09 -7.56 0.01
CA TYR A 111 1.82 -8.22 -0.33
C TYR A 111 1.69 -8.53 -1.84
N LEU A 112 2.01 -7.58 -2.72
CA LEU A 112 2.01 -7.80 -4.17
C LEU A 112 3.05 -8.84 -4.61
N ARG A 113 4.24 -8.86 -4.00
CA ARG A 113 5.26 -9.89 -4.27
C ARG A 113 4.76 -11.29 -3.89
N GLY A 114 3.96 -11.41 -2.81
CA GLY A 114 3.27 -12.64 -2.45
C GLY A 114 2.29 -13.16 -3.51
N LEU A 115 1.82 -12.29 -4.42
CA LEU A 115 0.97 -12.64 -5.56
C LEU A 115 1.78 -12.89 -6.86
N GLY A 116 3.11 -12.78 -6.82
CA GLY A 116 3.99 -12.97 -7.99
C GLY A 116 4.33 -11.69 -8.76
N TYR A 117 3.90 -10.51 -8.30
CA TYR A 117 4.32 -9.25 -8.90
C TYR A 117 5.77 -8.90 -8.50
N THR A 118 6.47 -8.18 -9.38
CA THR A 118 7.77 -7.58 -9.05
C THR A 118 7.57 -6.09 -8.71
N ALA A 119 8.01 -5.68 -7.53
CA ALA A 119 7.88 -4.33 -6.99
C ALA A 119 9.20 -3.86 -6.37
#